data_AF-A0A1V2B4U5-F1
#
_entry.id   AF-A0A1V2B4U5-F1
#
_cell.length_a   1.000
_cell.length_b   1.000
_cell.length_c   1.000
_cell.angle_alpha   90.00
_cell.angle_beta   90.00
_cell.angle_gamma   90.00
#
_symmetry.space_group_name_H-M   'P 1'
#
loop_
_entity.id
_entity.type
_entity.pdbx_description
1 polymer ?
#
loop_
_entity_poly.entity_id
_entity_poly.type
_entity_poly.pdbx_seq_one_letter_code
_entity_poly.pdbx_strand_id
1 'polypeptide(L)'
;MHKHLILSGILVVMSVFSLYAQSGKPKATPAKKPAATKATTTNTKLRFRSTWGIFLSDSVPRPEIVKLLDSALVVRDEKNVKYPVVSFDFTYENKEYYLNDSTGKPGIYTEYVGDSFKGDKLPALWVTRIKEMLDKGEVFYFDNIIVNYTGDKLYRVPKLQFIVR
;
A
#
# COMPACT_ATOMS: atom_id res chain seq x y z
N MET A 1 44.18 -43.25 9.86
CA MET A 1 45.10 -42.79 10.92
C MET A 1 46.54 -43.11 10.49
N HIS A 2 47.25 -42.14 9.92
CA HIS A 2 48.67 -42.26 9.60
C HIS A 2 49.40 -41.10 10.26
N LYS A 3 50.27 -41.46 11.19
CA LYS A 3 51.30 -40.63 11.83
C LYS A 3 52.42 -40.43 10.81
N HIS A 4 53.10 -39.28 10.81
CA HIS A 4 54.56 -39.19 10.87
C HIS A 4 54.97 -37.72 11.09
N LEU A 5 55.57 -37.47 12.26
CA LEU A 5 56.35 -36.29 12.62
C LEU A 5 57.74 -36.39 11.96
N ILE A 6 58.27 -35.28 11.42
CA ILE A 6 59.72 -34.99 11.45
C ILE A 6 59.93 -33.49 11.72
N LEU A 7 60.84 -33.24 12.65
CA LEU A 7 61.28 -32.00 13.28
C LEU A 7 62.74 -31.72 12.84
N SER A 8 63.11 -30.45 12.62
CA SER A 8 64.46 -29.82 12.59
C SER A 8 64.47 -28.74 11.49
N GLY A 9 64.75 -27.46 11.72
CA GLY A 9 65.54 -26.81 12.75
C GLY A 9 66.95 -26.55 12.23
N ILE A 10 67.26 -25.34 11.75
CA ILE A 10 68.59 -24.72 11.79
C ILE A 10 68.43 -23.20 11.65
N LEU A 11 69.21 -22.53 12.48
CA LEU A 11 69.27 -21.12 12.84
C LEU A 11 70.52 -20.52 12.20
N VAL A 12 70.42 -19.35 11.56
CA VAL A 12 71.58 -18.50 11.23
C VAL A 12 71.27 -17.06 11.62
N VAL A 13 72.26 -16.44 12.27
CA VAL A 13 72.26 -15.21 13.04
C VAL A 13 73.26 -14.23 12.40
N MET A 14 73.03 -12.92 12.61
CA MET A 14 73.95 -11.76 12.45
C MET A 14 74.03 -11.08 11.07
N SER A 15 74.10 -9.74 10.93
CA SER A 15 73.97 -8.59 11.85
C SER A 15 74.18 -7.26 11.07
N VAL A 16 73.58 -6.18 11.58
CA VAL A 16 73.93 -4.72 11.52
C VAL A 16 74.11 -3.99 10.18
N PHE A 17 73.35 -2.90 9.99
CA PHE A 17 73.85 -1.51 10.13
C PHE A 17 72.69 -0.54 10.39
N SER A 18 72.83 0.26 11.45
CA SER A 18 71.95 1.39 11.80
C SER A 18 72.44 2.66 11.10
N LEU A 19 71.51 3.48 10.60
CA LEU A 19 71.75 4.91 10.35
C LEU A 19 70.67 5.72 11.06
N TYR A 20 71.15 6.68 11.86
CA TYR A 20 70.37 7.62 12.66
C TYR A 20 70.03 8.89 11.86
N ALA A 21 68.80 9.38 12.08
CA ALA A 21 68.36 10.77 12.21
C ALA A 21 68.60 11.81 11.09
N GLN A 22 67.49 12.35 10.57
CA GLN A 22 67.31 13.81 10.56
C GLN A 22 65.86 14.18 10.89
N SER A 23 65.73 15.00 11.92
CA SER A 23 64.50 15.50 12.53
C SER A 23 63.88 16.65 11.72
N GLY A 24 62.61 16.52 11.37
CA GLY A 24 61.75 17.61 10.93
C GLY A 24 60.34 17.44 11.51
N LYS A 25 59.95 18.32 12.43
CA LYS A 25 58.55 18.64 12.76
C LYS A 25 58.35 20.12 12.38
N PRO A 26 57.12 20.67 12.17
CA PRO A 26 55.80 20.08 12.40
C PRO A 26 54.74 20.40 11.30
N LYS A 27 53.66 19.59 11.19
CA LYS A 27 52.30 20.13 11.12
C LYS A 27 51.26 19.03 11.40
N ALA A 28 50.61 19.13 12.56
CA ALA A 28 49.43 18.36 12.87
C ALA A 28 48.25 18.91 12.04
N THR A 29 47.73 18.11 11.13
CA THR A 29 46.41 18.34 10.52
C THR A 29 45.35 17.57 11.30
N PRO A 30 44.17 18.15 11.56
CA PRO A 30 43.21 17.60 12.51
C PRO A 30 42.59 16.31 11.98
N ALA A 31 42.45 15.32 12.87
CA ALA A 31 41.70 14.10 12.64
C ALA A 31 40.29 14.45 12.14
N LYS A 32 39.98 14.02 10.91
CA LYS A 32 38.64 14.08 10.34
C LYS A 32 37.74 13.14 11.16
N LYS A 33 37.05 13.71 12.13
CA LYS A 33 35.94 13.07 12.86
C LYS A 33 34.99 12.47 11.82
N PRO A 34 34.64 11.17 11.89
CA PRO A 34 33.61 10.62 11.01
C PRO A 34 32.35 11.44 11.22
N ALA A 35 31.94 12.16 10.19
CA ALA A 35 30.66 12.84 10.17
C ALA A 35 29.61 11.75 10.38
N ALA A 36 28.91 11.82 11.51
CA ALA A 36 27.70 11.05 11.72
C ALA A 36 26.79 11.35 10.54
N THR A 37 26.64 10.37 9.65
CA THR A 37 25.61 10.36 8.63
C THR A 37 24.30 10.48 9.39
N LYS A 38 23.74 11.69 9.44
CA LYS A 38 22.35 11.87 9.80
C LYS A 38 21.60 10.98 8.82
N ALA A 39 21.11 9.85 9.31
CA ALA A 39 20.09 9.09 8.62
C ALA A 39 18.95 10.07 8.44
N THR A 40 18.86 10.66 7.25
CA THR A 40 17.63 11.28 6.79
C THR A 40 16.64 10.14 6.78
N THR A 41 15.86 10.04 7.86
CA THR A 41 14.65 9.25 7.89
C THR A 41 13.76 9.85 6.81
N THR A 42 13.92 9.41 5.56
CA THR A 42 12.89 9.51 4.54
C THR A 42 11.74 8.71 5.12
N ASN A 43 10.90 9.42 5.86
CA ASN A 43 9.62 8.96 6.34
C ASN A 43 8.81 8.68 5.07
N THR A 44 9.02 7.50 4.52
CA THR A 44 8.40 7.04 3.29
C THR A 44 6.97 6.78 3.70
N LYS A 45 6.16 7.84 3.63
CA LYS A 45 4.74 7.80 3.97
C LYS A 45 4.16 6.60 3.23
N LEU A 46 3.68 5.61 3.98
CA LEU A 46 3.06 4.42 3.40
C LEU A 46 1.90 4.87 2.52
N ARG A 47 1.97 4.54 1.23
CA ARG A 47 0.94 4.88 0.24
C ARG A 47 0.28 3.60 -0.24
N PHE A 48 -1.01 3.52 0.03
CA PHE A 48 -1.88 2.44 -0.41
C PHE A 48 -2.67 2.87 -1.64
N ARG A 49 -2.97 1.91 -2.51
CA ARG A 49 -3.85 2.01 -3.66
C ARG A 49 -4.95 0.96 -3.52
N SER A 50 -6.18 1.44 -3.37
CA SER A 50 -7.39 0.62 -3.39
C SER A 50 -7.83 0.43 -4.84
N THR A 51 -8.38 -0.74 -5.16
CA THR A 51 -8.95 -1.07 -6.49
C THR A 51 -10.14 -2.01 -6.31
N TRP A 52 -11.09 -1.96 -7.23
CA TRP A 52 -12.17 -2.94 -7.32
C TRP A 52 -12.07 -3.65 -8.66
N GLY A 53 -11.71 -4.94 -8.63
CA GLY A 53 -11.22 -5.63 -9.82
C GLY A 53 -9.95 -4.97 -10.37
N ILE A 54 -10.01 -4.47 -11.60
CA ILE A 54 -8.92 -3.72 -12.25
C ILE A 54 -9.10 -2.20 -12.14
N PHE A 55 -10.25 -1.74 -11.66
CA PHE A 55 -10.63 -0.34 -11.72
C PHE A 55 -10.24 0.41 -10.44
N LEU A 56 -9.85 1.67 -10.63
CA LEU A 56 -9.67 2.67 -9.58
C LEU A 56 -10.99 3.44 -9.42
N SER A 57 -10.98 4.63 -8.82
CA SER A 57 -12.15 5.52 -8.89
C SER A 57 -12.35 6.02 -10.32
N ASP A 58 -13.35 5.48 -11.03
CA ASP A 58 -13.61 5.78 -12.43
C ASP A 58 -15.10 5.69 -12.79
N SER A 59 -15.46 6.18 -13.97
CA SER A 59 -16.75 5.93 -14.59
C SER A 59 -16.72 4.58 -15.32
N VAL A 60 -17.56 3.64 -14.88
CA VAL A 60 -17.55 2.26 -15.34
C VAL A 60 -18.89 1.92 -15.99
N PRO A 61 -18.91 1.29 -17.18
CA PRO A 61 -20.15 0.87 -17.82
C PRO A 61 -20.96 -0.09 -16.93
N ARG A 62 -22.29 0.05 -16.95
CA ARG A 62 -23.20 -0.83 -16.19
C ARG A 62 -22.87 -2.33 -16.28
N PRO A 63 -22.58 -2.93 -17.45
CA PRO A 63 -22.25 -4.35 -17.54
C PRO A 63 -20.95 -4.73 -16.81
N GLU A 64 -19.98 -3.81 -16.74
CA GLU A 64 -18.74 -4.04 -16.00
C GLU A 64 -18.97 -3.92 -14.50
N ILE A 65 -19.79 -2.97 -14.04
CA ILE A 65 -20.22 -2.89 -12.63
C ILE A 65 -20.89 -4.20 -12.20
N VAL A 66 -21.79 -4.76 -13.01
CA VAL A 66 -22.46 -6.04 -12.69
C VAL A 66 -21.47 -7.19 -12.46
N LYS A 67 -20.37 -7.25 -13.22
CA LYS A 67 -19.29 -8.23 -13.04
C LYS A 67 -18.46 -7.93 -11.80
N LEU A 68 -18.26 -6.65 -11.49
CA LEU A 68 -17.50 -6.21 -10.32
C LEU A 68 -18.21 -6.47 -9.01
N LEU A 69 -19.55 -6.54 -8.98
CA LEU A 69 -20.31 -6.80 -7.76
C LEU A 69 -19.88 -8.10 -7.05
N ASP A 70 -19.47 -9.12 -7.79
CA ASP A 70 -18.96 -10.39 -7.23
C ASP A 70 -17.45 -10.34 -6.90
N SER A 71 -16.78 -9.24 -7.25
CA SER A 71 -15.33 -9.05 -7.11
C SER A 71 -14.95 -8.50 -5.75
N ALA A 72 -13.77 -8.92 -5.27
CA ALA A 72 -13.18 -8.40 -4.05
C ALA A 72 -12.54 -7.03 -4.26
N LEU A 73 -12.58 -6.21 -3.21
CA LEU A 73 -11.70 -5.06 -3.05
C LEU A 73 -10.27 -5.54 -2.88
N VAL A 74 -9.36 -4.88 -3.58
CA VAL A 74 -7.94 -5.20 -3.50
C VAL A 74 -7.16 -3.95 -3.17
N VAL A 75 -6.36 -4.03 -2.12
CA VAL A 75 -5.48 -2.95 -1.68
C VAL A 75 -4.04 -3.38 -1.85
N ARG A 76 -3.24 -2.51 -2.47
CA ARG A 76 -1.81 -2.72 -2.70
C ARG A 76 -0.99 -1.51 -2.26
N ASP A 77 0.28 -1.70 -1.95
CA ASP A 77 1.21 -0.59 -1.74
C ASP A 77 1.95 -0.18 -3.03
N GLU A 78 2.89 0.76 -2.92
CA GLU A 78 3.76 1.20 -4.01
C GLU A 78 4.66 0.10 -4.58
N LYS A 79 4.95 -0.95 -3.78
CA LYS A 79 5.71 -2.14 -4.19
C LYS A 79 4.81 -3.23 -4.77
N ASN A 80 3.52 -2.93 -4.98
CA ASN A 80 2.50 -3.85 -5.48
C ASN A 80 2.24 -5.05 -4.57
N VAL A 81 2.59 -4.96 -3.28
CA VAL A 81 2.29 -5.97 -2.27
C VAL A 81 0.82 -5.88 -1.92
N LYS A 82 0.10 -7.01 -1.96
CA LYS A 82 -1.33 -7.09 -1.62
C LYS A 82 -1.52 -7.18 -0.11
N TYR A 83 -2.46 -6.40 0.42
CA TYR A 83 -2.88 -6.45 1.82
C TYR A 83 -4.32 -6.95 1.93
N PRO A 84 -4.63 -7.81 2.92
CA PRO A 84 -5.99 -8.27 3.16
C PRO A 84 -6.87 -7.13 3.68
N VAL A 85 -8.04 -6.96 3.06
CA VAL A 85 -9.08 -6.04 3.52
C VAL A 85 -9.86 -6.71 4.66
N VAL A 86 -9.99 -5.99 5.77
CA VAL A 86 -10.67 -6.46 6.99
C VAL A 86 -12.11 -5.97 7.02
N SER A 87 -12.34 -4.73 6.61
CA SER A 87 -13.67 -4.12 6.57
C SER A 87 -13.70 -2.93 5.64
N PHE A 88 -14.89 -2.52 5.23
CA PHE A 88 -15.14 -1.30 4.48
C PHE A 88 -16.60 -0.88 4.68
N ASP A 89 -16.88 0.40 4.47
CA ASP A 89 -18.24 0.91 4.37
C ASP A 89 -18.57 1.05 2.89
N PHE A 90 -19.77 0.63 2.51
CA PHE A 90 -20.24 0.77 1.14
C PHE A 90 -21.60 1.45 1.10
N THR A 91 -21.71 2.43 0.20
CA THR A 91 -22.92 3.23 -0.01
C THR A 91 -23.14 3.38 -1.51
N TYR A 92 -24.38 3.28 -1.98
CA TYR A 92 -24.75 3.62 -3.35
C TYR A 92 -25.87 4.66 -3.40
N GLU A 93 -25.83 5.47 -4.45
CA GLU A 93 -26.94 6.36 -4.83
C GLU A 93 -28.00 5.55 -5.55
N ASN A 94 -29.23 5.58 -5.05
CA ASN A 94 -30.40 5.11 -5.75
C ASN A 94 -31.15 6.33 -6.31
N LYS A 95 -31.36 6.36 -7.63
CA LYS A 95 -32.02 7.48 -8.31
C LYS A 95 -33.39 7.08 -8.82
N GLU A 96 -34.42 7.71 -8.29
CA GLU A 96 -35.79 7.52 -8.72
C GLU A 96 -36.28 8.74 -9.51
N TYR A 97 -36.69 8.51 -10.75
CA TYR A 97 -37.26 9.52 -11.62
C TYR A 97 -38.76 9.61 -11.39
N TYR A 98 -39.28 10.82 -11.16
CA TYR A 98 -40.71 11.05 -10.97
C TYR A 98 -41.18 12.25 -11.78
N LEU A 99 -42.48 12.30 -12.08
CA LEU A 99 -43.12 13.49 -12.63
C LEU A 99 -43.75 14.27 -11.48
N ASN A 100 -43.38 15.54 -11.33
CA ASN A 100 -43.96 16.37 -10.28
C ASN A 100 -45.32 16.90 -10.75
N ASP A 101 -46.41 16.40 -10.18
CA ASP A 101 -47.78 16.76 -10.57
C ASP A 101 -48.09 18.26 -10.41
N SER A 102 -47.45 18.93 -9.43
CA SER A 102 -47.66 20.35 -9.17
C SER A 102 -46.94 21.26 -10.17
N THR A 103 -45.85 20.80 -10.78
CA THR A 103 -45.03 21.62 -11.71
C THR A 103 -45.05 21.11 -13.15
N GLY A 104 -45.54 19.89 -13.38
CA GLY A 104 -45.54 19.21 -14.66
C GLY A 104 -44.14 18.86 -15.18
N LYS A 105 -43.10 18.94 -14.34
CA LYS A 105 -41.70 18.73 -14.75
C LYS A 105 -41.13 17.43 -14.19
N PRO A 106 -40.23 16.74 -14.93
CA PRO A 106 -39.47 15.62 -14.39
C PRO A 106 -38.60 16.06 -13.21
N GLY A 107 -38.60 15.27 -12.15
CA GLY A 107 -37.73 15.39 -10.99
C GLY A 107 -36.90 14.13 -10.78
N ILE A 108 -35.85 14.26 -9.97
CA ILE A 108 -35.01 13.13 -9.54
C ILE A 108 -35.00 13.16 -8.01
N TYR A 109 -35.36 12.04 -7.41
CA TYR A 109 -35.16 11.78 -5.99
C TYR A 109 -33.93 10.88 -5.84
N THR A 110 -32.97 11.30 -5.02
CA THR A 110 -31.75 10.52 -4.77
C THR A 110 -31.77 10.05 -3.31
N GLU A 111 -31.72 8.74 -3.11
CA GLU A 111 -31.53 8.11 -1.81
C GLU A 111 -30.09 7.57 -1.70
N TYR A 112 -29.53 7.58 -0.49
CA TYR A 112 -28.23 6.98 -0.19
C TYR A 112 -28.44 5.75 0.68
N VAL A 113 -28.13 4.58 0.12
CA VAL A 113 -28.28 3.29 0.82
C VAL A 113 -26.89 2.71 1.08
N GLY A 114 -26.55 2.46 2.33
CA GLY A 114 -25.22 1.97 2.69
C GLY A 114 -25.17 1.22 4.02
N ASP A 115 -24.10 0.44 4.21
CA ASP A 115 -23.83 -0.35 5.40
C ASP A 115 -22.31 -0.64 5.53
N SER A 116 -21.90 -1.15 6.69
CA SER A 116 -20.52 -1.56 6.99
C SER A 116 -20.35 -3.06 6.84
N PHE A 117 -19.34 -3.47 6.07
CA PHE A 117 -19.07 -4.87 5.77
C PHE A 117 -17.73 -5.33 6.33
N LYS A 118 -17.69 -6.60 6.73
CA LYS A 118 -16.46 -7.31 7.08
C LYS A 118 -15.98 -8.13 5.88
N GLY A 119 -14.66 -8.24 5.73
CA GLY A 119 -14.03 -8.91 4.60
C GLY A 119 -13.78 -7.96 3.42
N ASP A 120 -13.60 -8.55 2.24
CA ASP A 120 -13.19 -7.86 1.02
C ASP A 120 -14.27 -7.83 -0.06
N LYS A 121 -15.47 -8.38 0.19
CA LYS A 121 -16.56 -8.51 -0.80
C LYS A 121 -17.88 -8.01 -0.26
N LEU A 122 -18.77 -7.61 -1.17
CA LEU A 122 -20.17 -7.36 -0.85
C LEU A 122 -20.89 -8.68 -0.55
N PRO A 123 -21.79 -8.73 0.45
CA PRO A 123 -22.63 -9.89 0.69
C PRO A 123 -23.55 -10.20 -0.50
N ALA A 124 -23.89 -11.47 -0.68
CA ALA A 124 -24.72 -11.93 -1.80
C ALA A 124 -26.07 -11.19 -1.91
N LEU A 125 -26.71 -10.86 -0.79
CA LEU A 125 -27.97 -10.12 -0.77
C LEU A 125 -27.81 -8.71 -1.36
N TRP A 126 -26.72 -8.02 -1.03
CA TRP A 126 -26.39 -6.70 -1.59
C TRP A 126 -26.09 -6.80 -3.07
N VAL A 127 -25.31 -7.79 -3.47
CA VAL A 127 -25.01 -8.07 -4.87
C VAL A 127 -26.30 -8.27 -5.68
N THR A 128 -27.21 -9.13 -5.22
CA THR A 128 -28.49 -9.40 -5.91
C THR A 128 -29.34 -8.14 -6.01
N ARG A 129 -29.54 -7.43 -4.89
CA ARG A 129 -30.34 -6.20 -4.86
C ARG A 129 -29.80 -5.15 -5.83
N ILE A 130 -28.49 -4.91 -5.81
CA ILE A 130 -27.88 -3.93 -6.71
C ILE A 130 -28.02 -4.40 -8.15
N LYS A 131 -27.81 -5.67 -8.49
CA LYS A 131 -27.99 -6.19 -9.86
C LYS A 131 -29.40 -5.92 -10.41
N GLU A 132 -30.42 -6.00 -9.55
CA GLU A 132 -31.82 -5.77 -9.92
C GLU A 132 -32.15 -4.28 -10.10
N MET A 133 -31.61 -3.42 -9.22
CA MET A 133 -31.96 -2.01 -9.16
C MET A 133 -31.00 -1.06 -9.91
N LEU A 134 -29.82 -1.55 -10.30
CA LEU A 134 -28.74 -0.73 -10.86
C LEU A 134 -29.18 0.04 -12.11
N ASP A 135 -29.10 1.37 -12.03
CA ASP A 135 -29.35 2.28 -13.15
C ASP A 135 -28.12 3.16 -13.46
N LYS A 136 -28.12 3.76 -14.65
CA LYS A 136 -27.07 4.67 -15.10
C LYS A 136 -27.08 5.96 -14.28
N GLY A 137 -25.90 6.53 -14.08
CA GLY A 137 -25.71 7.77 -13.34
C GLY A 137 -25.71 7.60 -11.82
N GLU A 138 -25.96 6.40 -11.30
CA GLU A 138 -25.76 6.07 -9.89
C GLU A 138 -24.26 6.10 -9.53
N VAL A 139 -23.97 6.30 -8.25
CA VAL A 139 -22.59 6.40 -7.75
C VAL A 139 -22.40 5.46 -6.58
N PHE A 140 -21.33 4.67 -6.63
CA PHE A 140 -20.94 3.76 -5.56
C PHE A 140 -19.74 4.33 -4.82
N TYR A 141 -19.78 4.24 -3.50
CA TYR A 141 -18.76 4.73 -2.59
C TYR A 141 -18.24 3.56 -1.75
N PHE A 142 -16.92 3.39 -1.73
CA PHE A 142 -16.24 2.52 -0.78
C PHE A 142 -15.41 3.39 0.16
N ASP A 143 -15.91 3.58 1.35
CA ASP A 143 -15.31 4.41 2.39
C ASP A 143 -14.77 3.55 3.52
N ASN A 144 -13.98 4.18 4.40
CA ASN A 144 -13.44 3.56 5.61
C ASN A 144 -12.82 2.16 5.38
N ILE A 145 -12.19 1.94 4.23
CA ILE A 145 -11.56 0.68 3.88
C ILE A 145 -10.38 0.45 4.85
N ILE A 146 -10.44 -0.65 5.60
CA ILE A 146 -9.44 -1.04 6.59
C ILE A 146 -8.69 -2.27 6.10
N VAL A 147 -7.37 -2.23 6.14
CA VAL A 147 -6.49 -3.36 5.79
C VAL A 147 -5.66 -3.78 6.97
N ASN A 148 -5.29 -5.07 7.01
CA ASN A 148 -4.24 -5.55 7.91
C ASN A 148 -2.88 -5.43 7.19
N TYR A 149 -2.01 -4.56 7.71
CA TYR A 149 -0.70 -4.29 7.12
C TYR A 149 0.35 -5.33 7.55
N THR A 150 0.53 -5.48 8.86
CA THR A 150 1.48 -6.42 9.47
C THR A 150 1.04 -6.76 10.89
N GLY A 151 0.91 -8.06 11.21
CA GLY A 151 0.48 -8.53 12.53
C GLY A 151 -0.91 -7.99 12.87
N ASP A 152 -1.01 -7.20 13.94
CA ASP A 152 -2.28 -6.64 14.43
C ASP A 152 -2.48 -5.16 14.01
N LYS A 153 -1.63 -4.63 13.12
CA LYS A 153 -1.73 -3.23 12.70
C LYS A 153 -2.75 -3.04 11.58
N LEU A 154 -3.82 -2.35 11.92
CA LEU A 154 -4.87 -1.93 10.99
C LEU A 154 -4.58 -0.53 10.44
N TYR A 155 -4.76 -0.37 9.14
CA TYR A 155 -4.62 0.91 8.45
C TYR A 155 -5.86 1.23 7.64
N ARG A 156 -6.29 2.49 7.71
CA ARG A 156 -7.28 3.03 6.79
C ARG A 156 -6.59 3.42 5.49
N VAL A 157 -7.19 3.04 4.37
CA VAL A 157 -6.65 3.28 3.02
C VAL A 157 -7.54 4.26 2.25
N PRO A 158 -7.10 4.75 1.08
CA PRO A 158 -7.90 5.67 0.27
C PRO A 158 -9.24 5.06 -0.14
N LYS A 159 -10.29 5.90 -0.10
CA LYS A 159 -11.64 5.57 -0.56
C LYS A 159 -11.70 5.36 -2.08
N LEU A 160 -12.73 4.66 -2.54
CA LEU A 160 -13.05 4.51 -3.96
C LEU A 160 -14.43 5.07 -4.27
N GLN A 161 -14.58 5.57 -5.49
CA GLN A 161 -15.85 6.07 -6.00
C GLN A 161 -16.03 5.63 -7.45
N PHE A 162 -17.17 5.05 -7.78
CA PHE A 162 -17.48 4.58 -9.12
C PHE A 162 -18.77 5.22 -9.62
N ILE A 163 -18.75 5.75 -10.85
CA ILE A 163 -19.96 6.31 -11.49
C ILE A 163 -20.43 5.32 -12.54
N VAL A 164 -21.69 4.89 -12.43
CA VAL A 164 -22.31 3.94 -13.37
C VAL A 164 -22.62 4.67 -14.68
N ARG A 165 -22.09 4.20 -15.80
CA ARG A 165 -22.30 4.77 -17.14
C ARG A 165 -23.16 3.89 -18.04
#